data_AF-A0A971GSS2-F1
#
_entry.id   AF-A0A971GSS2-F1
#
_cell.length_a   1.000
_cell.length_b   1.000
_cell.length_c   1.000
_cell.angle_alpha   90.00
_cell.angle_beta   90.00
_cell.angle_gamma   90.00
#
_symmetry.space_group_name_H-M   'P 1'
#
loop_
_entity.id
_entity.type
_entity.pdbx_description
1 polymer ?
#
loop_
_entity_poly.entity_id
_entity_poly.type
_entity_poly.pdbx_seq_one_letter_code
_entity_poly.pdbx_strand_id
1 'polypeptide(L)'
;MKPETGTESIPGIINLLGALKTEQKNDICGIFLDETLREFFCLNAPVVIPAIPVSSIKHNNAADILNVISQVIPGFMAGHSYLEKRNPVSEEHSIHLACPVKGKIIDFIHMLRLDFKFSSNAGTIVKKGDSATFPSYSTERIYFKSRLVPVYQGSGTGNFDFIKLRGSVSVEAGDSGRRLFTSVLFDDFSSREISIELSRKSGDIFKVPVTIYPMLVYDYFTACINVPGLEYGSLAEAAAVFEPLFIYLFSDVSGSGHSLVMEGLESWPDCLVSSEGGVFLKPEFKQNLKNYFSRYLLFTDDDLLLRGWKKIVFG
;
A
#
# COMPACT_ATOMS: atom_id res chain seq x y z
N MET A 1 -31.76 5.38 -29.91
CA MET A 1 -31.06 6.28 -28.96
C MET A 1 -30.65 5.46 -27.75
N LYS A 2 -29.35 5.20 -27.59
CA LYS A 2 -28.81 4.60 -26.37
C LYS A 2 -28.65 5.73 -25.34
N PRO A 3 -28.99 5.53 -24.05
CA PRO A 3 -28.68 6.52 -23.04
C PRO A 3 -27.17 6.44 -22.76
N GLU A 4 -26.48 7.55 -22.99
CA GLU A 4 -25.17 7.82 -22.45
C GLU A 4 -25.30 7.84 -20.92
N THR A 5 -24.83 6.79 -20.26
CA THR A 5 -24.75 6.70 -18.79
C THR A 5 -23.28 6.48 -18.46
N GLY A 6 -22.55 7.56 -18.16
CA GLY A 6 -21.09 7.44 -18.00
C GLY A 6 -20.37 8.53 -17.22
N THR A 7 -21.03 9.61 -16.80
CA THR A 7 -20.34 10.76 -16.19
C THR A 7 -20.85 11.16 -14.81
N GLU A 8 -21.95 10.58 -14.30
CA GLU A 8 -22.55 11.01 -13.03
C GLU A 8 -21.84 10.49 -11.76
N SER A 9 -21.03 9.42 -11.84
CA SER A 9 -20.45 8.79 -10.64
C SER A 9 -19.12 9.38 -10.15
N ILE A 10 -18.24 9.86 -11.04
CA ILE A 10 -16.94 10.43 -10.64
C ILE A 10 -17.11 11.71 -9.82
N PRO A 11 -17.96 12.69 -10.23
CA PRO A 11 -18.24 13.86 -9.40
C PRO A 11 -18.81 13.48 -8.03
N GLY A 12 -19.65 12.44 -7.98
CA GLY A 12 -20.19 11.90 -6.72
C GLY A 12 -19.09 11.37 -5.80
N ILE A 13 -18.13 10.61 -6.33
CA ILE A 13 -16.98 10.11 -5.56
C ILE A 13 -16.11 11.26 -5.06
N ILE A 14 -15.81 12.24 -5.91
CA ILE A 14 -15.01 13.41 -5.54
C ILE A 14 -15.68 14.19 -4.41
N ASN A 15 -16.99 14.43 -4.52
CA ASN A 15 -17.76 15.11 -3.48
C ASN A 15 -17.78 14.31 -2.18
N LEU A 16 -17.96 12.99 -2.25
CA LEU A 16 -17.94 12.11 -1.08
C LEU A 16 -16.59 12.20 -0.35
N LEU A 17 -15.48 11.98 -1.07
CA LEU A 17 -14.14 12.00 -0.49
C LEU A 17 -13.76 13.39 0.03
N GLY A 18 -14.15 14.45 -0.68
CA GLY A 18 -13.92 15.84 -0.26
C GLY A 18 -14.71 16.26 0.97
N ALA A 19 -15.79 15.55 1.31
CA ALA A 19 -16.56 15.78 2.54
C ALA A 19 -15.95 15.09 3.77
N LEU A 20 -15.05 14.11 3.57
CA LEU A 20 -14.42 13.38 4.68
C LEU A 20 -13.41 14.26 5.40
N LYS A 21 -13.40 14.15 6.73
CA LYS A 21 -12.48 14.89 7.60
C LYS A 21 -11.54 13.95 8.32
N THR A 22 -10.32 14.42 8.54
CA THR A 22 -9.24 13.66 9.17
C THR A 22 -9.54 13.25 10.60
N GLU A 23 -10.43 13.95 11.30
CA GLU A 23 -10.82 13.65 12.68
C GLU A 23 -12.00 12.68 12.78
N GLN A 24 -12.57 12.25 11.64
CA GLN A 24 -13.68 11.29 11.67
C GLN A 24 -13.18 9.92 12.13
N LYS A 25 -13.81 9.42 13.20
CA LYS A 25 -13.43 8.13 13.77
C LYS A 25 -13.79 6.98 12.84
N ASN A 26 -12.84 6.06 12.68
CA ASN A 26 -13.08 4.77 12.04
C ASN A 26 -13.83 3.83 13.00
N ASP A 27 -14.84 3.13 12.49
CA ASP A 27 -15.64 2.15 13.23
C ASP A 27 -15.08 0.73 13.04
N ILE A 28 -13.85 0.54 13.52
CA ILE A 28 -13.12 -0.71 13.40
C ILE A 28 -12.67 -1.28 14.75
N CYS A 29 -12.62 -2.60 14.83
CA CYS A 29 -12.12 -3.35 15.97
C CYS A 29 -10.58 -3.44 15.97
N GLY A 30 -9.98 -3.24 14.79
CA GLY A 30 -8.54 -3.18 14.59
C GLY A 30 -8.10 -3.55 13.18
N ILE A 31 -6.78 -3.64 13.00
CA ILE A 31 -6.15 -4.09 11.76
C ILE A 31 -5.50 -5.44 12.02
N PHE A 32 -5.71 -6.37 11.11
CA PHE A 32 -5.30 -7.75 11.28
C PHE A 32 -4.64 -8.29 10.02
N LEU A 33 -3.86 -9.35 10.19
CA LEU A 33 -3.37 -10.23 9.14
C LEU A 33 -4.14 -11.54 9.24
N ASP A 34 -4.59 -12.07 8.11
CA ASP A 34 -5.19 -13.40 8.04
C ASP A 34 -4.11 -14.52 7.97
N GLU A 35 -4.56 -15.76 7.83
CA GLU A 35 -3.68 -16.94 7.74
C GLU A 35 -2.75 -16.91 6.52
N THR A 36 -3.09 -16.11 5.51
CA THR A 36 -2.27 -15.86 4.31
C THR A 36 -1.43 -14.59 4.41
N LEU A 37 -1.39 -13.97 5.60
CA LEU A 37 -0.68 -12.72 5.90
C LEU A 37 -1.19 -11.51 5.10
N ARG A 38 -2.45 -11.54 4.67
CA ARG A 38 -3.11 -10.39 4.03
C ARG A 38 -3.71 -9.49 5.09
N GLU A 39 -3.49 -8.18 4.93
CA GLU A 39 -4.01 -7.20 5.86
C GLU A 39 -5.47 -6.84 5.58
N PHE A 40 -6.25 -6.69 6.65
CA PHE A 40 -7.64 -6.29 6.59
C PHE A 40 -8.04 -5.44 7.79
N PHE A 41 -8.99 -4.53 7.57
CA PHE A 41 -9.74 -3.87 8.63
C PHE A 41 -10.80 -4.83 9.15
N CYS A 42 -10.82 -5.08 10.46
CA CYS A 42 -11.94 -5.73 11.15
C CYS A 42 -12.94 -4.65 11.55
N LEU A 43 -14.16 -4.72 11.03
CA LEU A 43 -15.23 -3.76 11.32
C LEU A 43 -15.94 -4.14 12.63
N ASN A 44 -16.48 -3.15 13.35
CA ASN A 44 -17.31 -3.43 14.54
C ASN A 44 -18.70 -3.97 14.18
N ALA A 45 -19.18 -3.70 12.96
CA ALA A 45 -20.41 -4.24 12.42
C ALA A 45 -20.21 -4.63 10.94
N PRO A 46 -20.91 -5.67 10.46
CA PRO A 46 -20.82 -6.07 9.08
C PRO A 46 -21.42 -5.03 8.13
N VAL A 47 -20.77 -4.85 6.99
CA VAL A 47 -21.27 -4.03 5.87
C VAL A 47 -21.67 -4.92 4.70
N VAL A 48 -22.64 -4.46 3.92
CA VAL A 48 -23.06 -5.16 2.70
C VAL A 48 -22.34 -4.56 1.51
N ILE A 49 -21.49 -5.37 0.87
CA ILE A 49 -20.84 -5.04 -0.39
C ILE A 49 -21.82 -5.38 -1.53
N PRO A 50 -22.12 -4.43 -2.44
CA PRO A 50 -23.01 -4.69 -3.57
C PRO A 50 -22.40 -5.73 -4.53
N ALA A 51 -23.22 -6.26 -5.43
CA ALA A 51 -22.72 -7.16 -6.47
C ALA A 51 -21.73 -6.41 -7.40
N ILE A 52 -20.59 -7.04 -7.67
CA ILE A 52 -19.50 -6.45 -8.46
C ILE A 52 -19.37 -7.21 -9.77
N PRO A 53 -19.17 -6.55 -10.93
CA PRO A 53 -18.91 -7.24 -12.19
C PRO A 53 -17.67 -8.14 -12.09
N VAL A 54 -17.76 -9.35 -12.65
CA VAL A 54 -16.63 -10.30 -12.69
C VAL A 54 -15.47 -9.73 -13.50
N SER A 55 -15.74 -8.88 -14.49
CA SER A 55 -14.71 -8.25 -15.33
C SER A 55 -13.90 -7.18 -14.59
N SER A 56 -14.55 -6.20 -13.98
CA SER A 56 -13.88 -5.19 -13.14
C SER A 56 -14.88 -4.28 -12.42
N ILE A 57 -14.45 -3.70 -11.30
CA ILE A 57 -15.16 -2.57 -10.67
C ILE A 57 -15.14 -1.38 -11.65
N LYS A 58 -16.33 -0.88 -11.99
CA LYS A 58 -16.56 0.35 -12.75
C LYS A 58 -16.82 1.53 -11.81
N HIS A 59 -16.74 2.77 -12.30
CA HIS A 59 -16.91 3.98 -11.47
C HIS A 59 -18.23 4.03 -10.70
N ASN A 60 -19.36 3.63 -11.30
CA ASN A 60 -20.64 3.60 -10.60
C ASN A 60 -20.60 2.60 -9.42
N ASN A 61 -20.07 1.40 -9.64
CA ASN A 61 -19.91 0.41 -8.57
C ASN A 61 -18.94 0.90 -7.49
N ALA A 62 -17.87 1.60 -7.88
CA ALA A 62 -16.92 2.19 -6.94
C ALA A 62 -17.60 3.25 -6.07
N ALA A 63 -18.48 4.09 -6.64
CA ALA A 63 -19.24 5.08 -5.88
C ALA A 63 -20.14 4.42 -4.83
N ASP A 64 -20.88 3.37 -5.20
CA ASP A 64 -21.74 2.63 -4.28
C ASP A 64 -20.94 1.98 -3.15
N ILE A 65 -19.81 1.36 -3.47
CA ILE A 65 -18.92 0.75 -2.48
C ILE A 65 -18.34 1.83 -1.56
N LEU A 66 -17.80 2.93 -2.11
CA LEU A 66 -17.21 4.00 -1.30
C LEU A 66 -18.24 4.67 -0.39
N ASN A 67 -19.50 4.80 -0.82
CA ASN A 67 -20.59 5.28 0.05
C ASN A 67 -20.80 4.39 1.28
N VAL A 68 -20.61 3.07 1.15
CA VAL A 68 -20.67 2.14 2.28
C VAL A 68 -19.41 2.23 3.12
N ILE A 69 -18.23 2.19 2.48
CA ILE A 69 -16.94 2.11 3.18
C ILE A 69 -16.58 3.41 3.91
N SER A 70 -16.97 4.57 3.37
CA SER A 70 -16.76 5.87 4.02
C SER A 70 -17.52 6.02 5.34
N GLN A 71 -18.52 5.18 5.61
CA GLN A 71 -19.23 5.17 6.90
C GLN A 71 -18.44 4.43 7.99
N VAL A 72 -17.55 3.51 7.61
CA VAL A 72 -16.80 2.66 8.56
C VAL A 72 -15.33 3.02 8.68
N ILE A 73 -14.69 3.52 7.62
CA ILE A 73 -13.28 3.96 7.67
C ILE A 73 -13.05 5.38 7.11
N PRO A 74 -13.87 6.39 7.48
CA PRO A 74 -13.76 7.74 6.93
C PRO A 74 -12.39 8.38 7.17
N GLY A 75 -11.81 8.22 8.37
CA GLY A 75 -10.55 8.84 8.74
C GLY A 75 -9.36 8.34 7.91
N PHE A 76 -9.36 7.06 7.52
CA PHE A 76 -8.33 6.50 6.64
C PHE A 76 -8.49 6.93 5.17
N MET A 77 -9.69 7.30 4.75
CA MET A 77 -9.96 7.76 3.39
C MET A 77 -9.83 9.28 3.23
N ALA A 78 -9.90 10.03 4.34
CA ALA A 78 -9.79 11.49 4.33
C ALA A 78 -8.49 11.96 3.66
N GLY A 79 -8.58 13.05 2.89
CA GLY A 79 -7.45 13.62 2.14
C GLY A 79 -7.04 12.86 0.88
N HIS A 80 -7.68 11.71 0.58
CA HIS A 80 -7.37 10.96 -0.63
C HIS A 80 -8.24 11.38 -1.82
N SER A 81 -7.65 11.25 -3.01
CA SER A 81 -8.34 11.32 -4.30
C SER A 81 -8.59 9.91 -4.83
N TYR A 82 -9.72 9.72 -5.51
CA TYR A 82 -10.01 8.48 -6.22
C TYR A 82 -9.19 8.38 -7.50
N LEU A 83 -8.59 7.21 -7.76
CA LEU A 83 -7.90 6.95 -9.01
C LEU A 83 -8.83 6.30 -10.03
N GLU A 84 -9.17 7.05 -11.07
CA GLU A 84 -9.97 6.53 -12.20
C GLU A 84 -9.27 5.36 -12.91
N LYS A 85 -7.94 5.43 -13.01
CA LYS A 85 -7.10 4.35 -13.51
C LYS A 85 -6.33 3.74 -12.35
N ARG A 86 -6.58 2.44 -12.12
CA ARG A 86 -5.87 1.64 -11.13
C ARG A 86 -4.38 1.55 -11.45
N ASN A 87 -3.59 1.40 -10.40
CA ASN A 87 -2.16 1.17 -10.51
C ASN A 87 -1.74 0.09 -9.49
N PRO A 88 -1.35 -1.12 -9.95
CA PRO A 88 -1.34 -1.56 -11.35
C PRO A 88 -2.76 -1.77 -11.92
N VAL A 89 -2.88 -1.76 -13.26
CA VAL A 89 -4.18 -1.87 -13.97
C VAL A 89 -4.83 -3.24 -13.78
N SER A 90 -4.04 -4.27 -13.52
CA SER A 90 -4.47 -5.66 -13.31
C SER A 90 -5.33 -5.88 -12.05
N GLU A 91 -5.41 -4.89 -11.15
CA GLU A 91 -6.16 -5.01 -9.89
C GLU A 91 -7.65 -4.70 -10.10
N GLU A 92 -8.30 -5.47 -10.97
CA GLU A 92 -9.64 -5.20 -11.50
C GLU A 92 -10.77 -5.18 -10.45
N HIS A 93 -10.53 -5.74 -9.25
CA HIS A 93 -11.51 -5.82 -8.16
C HIS A 93 -11.12 -5.01 -6.93
N SER A 94 -10.22 -4.05 -7.09
CA SER A 94 -9.88 -3.08 -6.05
C SER A 94 -10.27 -1.64 -6.42
N ILE A 95 -10.43 -0.83 -5.38
CA ILE A 95 -10.55 0.63 -5.45
C ILE A 95 -9.24 1.22 -4.94
N HIS A 96 -8.67 2.17 -5.69
CA HIS A 96 -7.40 2.81 -5.35
C HIS A 96 -7.67 4.27 -5.00
N LEU A 97 -7.17 4.66 -3.85
CA LEU A 97 -7.20 6.01 -3.33
C LEU A 97 -5.75 6.48 -3.18
N ALA A 98 -5.48 7.73 -3.55
CA ALA A 98 -4.16 8.31 -3.54
C ALA A 98 -4.14 9.63 -2.79
N CYS A 99 -3.18 9.80 -1.89
CA CYS A 99 -2.98 11.02 -1.14
C CYS A 99 -1.55 11.54 -1.36
N PRO A 100 -1.35 12.75 -1.90
CA PRO A 100 -0.01 13.30 -2.05
C PRO A 100 0.56 13.72 -0.69
N VAL A 101 1.81 13.35 -0.45
CA VAL A 101 2.55 13.64 0.78
C VAL A 101 3.88 14.27 0.39
N LYS A 102 4.14 15.47 0.90
CA LYS A 102 5.37 16.22 0.58
C LYS A 102 6.56 15.68 1.36
N GLY A 103 7.67 15.45 0.67
CA GLY A 103 8.98 15.29 1.28
C GLY A 103 9.85 16.53 1.04
N LYS A 104 11.13 16.42 1.39
CA LYS A 104 12.10 17.51 1.30
C LYS A 104 12.72 17.65 -0.09
N ILE A 105 13.09 16.53 -0.71
CA ILE A 105 13.73 16.44 -2.04
C ILE A 105 12.95 15.52 -3.00
N ILE A 106 12.19 14.56 -2.48
CA ILE A 106 11.23 13.73 -3.22
C ILE A 106 9.84 13.90 -2.63
N ASP A 107 8.81 13.65 -3.43
CA ASP A 107 7.45 13.58 -2.94
C ASP A 107 7.06 12.11 -2.76
N PHE A 108 5.94 11.88 -2.09
CA PHE A 108 5.34 10.57 -1.94
C PHE A 108 3.87 10.59 -2.30
N ILE A 109 3.38 9.42 -2.70
CA ILE A 109 1.95 9.15 -2.78
C ILE A 109 1.64 8.07 -1.76
N HIS A 110 0.75 8.36 -0.82
CA HIS A 110 0.13 7.34 0.00
C HIS A 110 -0.98 6.68 -0.82
N MET A 111 -0.76 5.40 -1.14
CA MET A 111 -1.66 4.54 -1.89
C MET A 111 -2.45 3.67 -0.91
N LEU A 112 -3.74 3.95 -0.78
CA LEU A 112 -4.69 3.11 -0.08
C LEU A 112 -5.51 2.31 -1.11
N ARG A 113 -5.26 1.01 -1.16
CA ARG A 113 -5.99 0.07 -2.01
C ARG A 113 -6.96 -0.75 -1.17
N LEU A 114 -8.22 -0.81 -1.58
CA LEU A 114 -9.25 -1.63 -0.96
C LEU A 114 -9.65 -2.75 -1.92
N ASP A 115 -9.56 -4.02 -1.50
CA ASP A 115 -9.85 -5.20 -2.33
C ASP A 115 -11.21 -5.80 -1.97
N PHE A 116 -12.05 -5.99 -2.99
CA PHE A 116 -13.42 -6.49 -2.86
C PHE A 116 -13.65 -7.82 -3.59
N LYS A 117 -12.58 -8.50 -4.03
CA LYS A 117 -12.68 -9.82 -4.64
C LYS A 117 -13.31 -10.79 -3.65
N PHE A 118 -14.49 -11.30 -4.00
CA PHE A 118 -15.18 -12.28 -3.16
C PHE A 118 -14.39 -13.60 -3.12
N SER A 119 -14.09 -14.07 -1.92
CA SER A 119 -13.44 -15.36 -1.65
C SER A 119 -14.26 -16.12 -0.61
N SER A 120 -14.00 -17.42 -0.42
CA SER A 120 -14.76 -18.27 0.52
C SER A 120 -14.72 -17.76 1.96
N ASN A 121 -13.71 -16.96 2.32
CA ASN A 121 -13.53 -16.39 3.67
C ASN A 121 -13.97 -14.90 3.74
N ALA A 122 -14.56 -14.36 2.67
CA ALA A 122 -14.88 -12.94 2.56
C ALA A 122 -16.16 -12.53 3.27
N GLY A 123 -17.09 -13.45 3.61
CA GLY A 123 -18.33 -13.10 4.30
C GLY A 123 -19.52 -14.02 3.96
N THR A 124 -20.74 -13.56 4.27
CA THR A 124 -21.98 -14.29 4.00
C THR A 124 -22.68 -13.73 2.76
N ILE A 125 -23.06 -14.60 1.82
CA ILE A 125 -23.79 -14.19 0.61
C ILE A 125 -25.18 -13.65 0.98
N VAL A 126 -25.46 -12.41 0.61
CA VAL A 126 -26.78 -11.75 0.76
C VAL A 126 -27.63 -11.98 -0.48
N LYS A 127 -27.02 -11.82 -1.67
CA LYS A 127 -27.65 -12.07 -2.97
C LYS A 127 -26.70 -12.85 -3.85
N LYS A 128 -27.19 -13.94 -4.44
CA LYS A 128 -26.41 -14.74 -5.39
C LYS A 128 -26.00 -13.88 -6.58
N GLY A 129 -24.74 -14.06 -7.01
CA GLY A 129 -24.25 -13.54 -8.27
C GLY A 129 -24.77 -14.36 -9.45
N ASP A 130 -24.30 -14.01 -10.63
CA ASP A 130 -24.60 -14.70 -11.88
C ASP A 130 -23.33 -14.83 -12.73
N SER A 131 -23.46 -15.17 -14.02
CA SER A 131 -22.31 -15.29 -14.92
C SER A 131 -21.58 -13.97 -15.17
N ALA A 132 -22.17 -12.81 -14.83
CA ALA A 132 -21.61 -11.48 -15.07
C ALA A 132 -21.15 -10.79 -13.78
N THR A 133 -21.65 -11.22 -12.61
CA THR A 133 -21.43 -10.54 -11.32
C THR A 133 -21.07 -11.51 -10.21
N PHE A 134 -20.10 -11.11 -9.38
CA PHE A 134 -19.90 -11.70 -8.07
C PHE A 134 -21.12 -11.45 -7.17
N PRO A 135 -21.39 -12.35 -6.20
CA PRO A 135 -22.49 -12.16 -5.28
C PRO A 135 -22.35 -10.84 -4.50
N SER A 136 -23.48 -10.30 -4.05
CA SER A 136 -23.47 -9.34 -2.95
C SER A 136 -23.30 -10.11 -1.65
N TYR A 137 -22.45 -9.58 -0.76
CA TYR A 137 -22.07 -10.26 0.47
C TYR A 137 -21.99 -9.29 1.65
N SER A 138 -22.29 -9.81 2.84
CA SER A 138 -22.13 -9.14 4.11
C SER A 138 -20.81 -9.55 4.74
N THR A 139 -20.00 -8.59 5.17
CA THR A 139 -18.66 -8.85 5.73
C THR A 139 -18.27 -7.88 6.84
N GLU A 140 -17.48 -8.36 7.77
CA GLU A 140 -16.79 -7.58 8.80
C GLU A 140 -15.33 -7.32 8.43
N ARG A 141 -14.90 -7.67 7.20
CA ARG A 141 -13.49 -7.64 6.77
C ARG A 141 -13.35 -6.86 5.49
N ILE A 142 -12.54 -5.81 5.52
CA ILE A 142 -12.14 -5.07 4.31
C ILE A 142 -10.65 -5.24 4.11
N TYR A 143 -10.27 -6.05 3.12
CA TYR A 143 -8.88 -6.26 2.76
C TYR A 143 -8.31 -5.00 2.12
N PHE A 144 -7.09 -4.64 2.49
CA PHE A 144 -6.46 -3.43 1.97
C PHE A 144 -4.96 -3.59 1.74
N LYS A 145 -4.35 -2.59 1.09
CA LYS A 145 -2.92 -2.28 1.13
C LYS A 145 -2.78 -0.79 1.39
N SER A 146 -1.84 -0.41 2.26
CA SER A 146 -1.58 0.98 2.62
C SER A 146 -0.08 1.25 2.51
N ARG A 147 0.34 2.01 1.50
CA ARG A 147 1.75 2.14 1.12
C ARG A 147 2.15 3.57 0.85
N LEU A 148 3.33 3.98 1.29
CA LEU A 148 3.95 5.23 0.87
C LEU A 148 4.90 4.93 -0.30
N VAL A 149 4.64 5.53 -1.45
CA VAL A 149 5.35 5.26 -2.71
C VAL A 149 6.12 6.51 -3.15
N PRO A 150 7.44 6.44 -3.36
CA PRO A 150 8.26 7.58 -3.73
C PRO A 150 8.04 8.01 -5.19
N VAL A 151 7.90 9.32 -5.40
CA VAL A 151 7.72 9.95 -6.70
C VAL A 151 8.64 11.17 -6.82
N TYR A 152 8.96 11.57 -8.06
CA TYR A 152 9.66 12.83 -8.27
C TYR A 152 8.79 14.00 -7.79
N GLN A 153 9.42 15.04 -7.23
CA GLN A 153 8.72 16.22 -6.75
C GLN A 153 7.86 16.85 -7.85
N GLY A 154 6.65 17.27 -7.47
CA GLY A 154 5.70 17.88 -8.41
C GLY A 154 4.96 16.87 -9.29
N SER A 155 5.10 15.56 -9.05
CA SER A 155 4.28 14.53 -9.69
C SER A 155 2.78 14.79 -9.46
N GLY A 156 1.99 14.71 -10.53
CA GLY A 156 0.55 14.89 -10.48
C GLY A 156 -0.19 13.66 -9.92
N THR A 157 -1.37 13.87 -9.35
CA THR A 157 -2.19 12.82 -8.69
C THR A 157 -2.80 11.80 -9.66
N GLY A 158 -2.71 12.00 -10.97
CA GLY A 158 -3.25 11.09 -12.00
C GLY A 158 -2.20 10.42 -12.89
N ASN A 159 -0.93 10.81 -12.78
CA ASN A 159 0.19 10.20 -13.49
C ASN A 159 1.42 10.26 -12.59
N PHE A 160 1.65 9.18 -11.84
CA PHE A 160 2.72 9.11 -10.86
C PHE A 160 4.05 8.83 -11.56
N ASP A 161 5.00 9.75 -11.44
CA ASP A 161 6.36 9.52 -11.88
C ASP A 161 7.16 8.87 -10.75
N PHE A 162 6.99 7.56 -10.61
CA PHE A 162 7.65 6.76 -9.57
C PHE A 162 9.16 6.74 -9.77
N ILE A 163 9.90 6.94 -8.68
CA ILE A 163 11.36 6.82 -8.69
C ILE A 163 11.71 5.33 -8.67
N LYS A 164 12.01 4.76 -9.84
CA LYS A 164 12.26 3.32 -9.98
C LYS A 164 13.62 2.93 -9.43
N LEU A 165 13.66 1.87 -8.62
CA LEU A 165 14.91 1.26 -8.17
C LEU A 165 15.54 0.37 -9.24
N ARG A 166 14.74 -0.29 -10.09
CA ARG A 166 15.25 -1.10 -11.20
C ARG A 166 14.56 -0.68 -12.50
N GLY A 167 15.37 -0.43 -13.54
CA GLY A 167 14.87 -0.11 -14.88
C GLY A 167 14.25 -1.32 -15.60
N SER A 168 14.67 -2.54 -15.25
CA SER A 168 14.12 -3.81 -15.74
C SER A 168 14.42 -4.95 -14.76
N VAL A 169 13.56 -5.99 -14.78
CA VAL A 169 13.81 -7.27 -14.10
C VAL A 169 14.15 -8.28 -15.18
N SER A 170 15.43 -8.63 -15.34
CA SER A 170 15.83 -9.73 -16.24
C SER A 170 15.71 -11.05 -15.50
N VAL A 171 14.77 -11.90 -15.89
CA VAL A 171 14.71 -13.30 -15.45
C VAL A 171 15.47 -14.12 -16.48
N GLU A 172 16.67 -14.57 -16.12
CA GLU A 172 17.34 -15.62 -16.88
C GLU A 172 16.57 -16.93 -16.66
N ALA A 173 16.01 -17.48 -17.74
CA ALA A 173 15.45 -18.82 -17.71
C ALA A 173 16.61 -19.80 -17.51
N GLY A 174 16.81 -20.26 -16.27
CA GLY A 174 17.76 -21.34 -16.00
C GLY A 174 17.45 -22.59 -16.85
N ASP A 175 18.48 -23.37 -17.14
CA ASP A 175 18.62 -24.55 -18.05
C ASP A 175 17.54 -25.66 -17.97
N SER A 176 16.45 -25.47 -17.25
CA SER A 176 15.39 -26.45 -17.05
C SER A 176 14.28 -26.46 -18.12
N GLY A 177 14.50 -25.87 -19.30
CA GLY A 177 13.75 -26.15 -20.54
C GLY A 177 12.21 -26.04 -20.49
N ARG A 178 11.63 -25.49 -19.42
CA ARG A 178 10.19 -25.25 -19.33
C ARG A 178 9.92 -23.88 -19.95
N ARG A 179 9.15 -23.85 -21.04
CA ARG A 179 8.46 -22.65 -21.50
C ARG A 179 7.50 -22.22 -20.39
N LEU A 180 8.00 -21.42 -19.47
CA LEU A 180 7.26 -20.89 -18.33
C LEU A 180 6.48 -19.68 -18.82
N PHE A 181 5.17 -19.68 -18.62
CA PHE A 181 4.33 -18.51 -18.86
C PHE A 181 4.82 -17.37 -17.99
N THR A 182 5.34 -16.33 -18.63
CA THR A 182 6.01 -15.19 -18.00
C THR A 182 5.14 -14.53 -16.93
N SER A 183 3.83 -14.37 -17.17
CA SER A 183 2.93 -13.63 -16.28
C SER A 183 2.75 -14.21 -14.86
N VAL A 184 3.04 -15.50 -14.62
CA VAL A 184 2.79 -16.15 -13.31
C VAL A 184 4.04 -16.20 -12.42
N LEU A 185 5.23 -15.99 -12.98
CA LEU A 185 6.49 -15.99 -12.23
C LEU A 185 7.01 -14.59 -11.86
N PHE A 186 6.56 -13.53 -12.56
CA PHE A 186 7.06 -12.18 -12.33
C PHE A 186 6.47 -11.51 -11.07
N ASP A 187 5.20 -11.75 -10.70
CA ASP A 187 4.53 -10.92 -9.68
C ASP A 187 4.84 -11.32 -8.22
N ASP A 188 4.73 -12.60 -7.85
CA ASP A 188 4.83 -13.00 -6.43
C ASP A 188 6.22 -13.49 -5.99
N PHE A 189 6.99 -14.11 -6.89
CA PHE A 189 8.31 -14.67 -6.53
C PHE A 189 9.41 -13.59 -6.52
N SER A 190 9.34 -12.60 -7.43
CA SER A 190 10.39 -11.57 -7.54
C SER A 190 10.27 -10.45 -6.48
N SER A 191 9.06 -10.00 -6.18
CA SER A 191 8.83 -8.85 -5.29
C SER A 191 9.15 -9.16 -3.83
N ARG A 192 8.81 -10.37 -3.35
CA ARG A 192 9.05 -10.80 -1.97
C ARG A 192 10.55 -10.91 -1.66
N GLU A 193 11.34 -11.51 -2.55
CA GLU A 193 12.79 -11.64 -2.37
C GLU A 193 13.48 -10.28 -2.35
N ILE A 194 13.11 -9.38 -3.26
CA ILE A 194 13.63 -8.02 -3.28
C ILE A 194 13.22 -7.27 -1.99
N SER A 195 11.99 -7.44 -1.51
CA SER A 195 11.53 -6.85 -0.24
C SER A 195 12.38 -7.33 0.96
N ILE A 196 12.75 -8.61 0.98
CA ILE A 196 13.64 -9.18 2.00
C ILE A 196 15.06 -8.59 1.87
N GLU A 197 15.58 -8.43 0.65
CA GLU A 197 16.87 -7.80 0.38
C GLU A 197 16.90 -6.34 0.87
N LEU A 198 15.89 -5.54 0.51
CA LEU A 198 15.73 -4.15 0.96
C LEU A 198 15.68 -4.06 2.49
N SER A 199 14.93 -4.97 3.13
CA SER A 199 14.83 -5.03 4.59
C SER A 199 16.17 -5.37 5.24
N ARG A 200 16.92 -6.33 4.69
CA ARG A 200 18.27 -6.69 5.18
C ARG A 200 19.26 -5.54 5.04
N LYS A 201 19.25 -4.83 3.91
CA LYS A 201 20.12 -3.66 3.68
C LYS A 201 19.86 -2.54 4.68
N SER A 202 18.59 -2.35 5.04
CA SER A 202 18.20 -1.36 6.05
C SER A 202 18.67 -1.72 7.48
N GLY A 203 19.19 -2.94 7.67
CA GLY A 203 19.66 -3.45 8.95
C GLY A 203 18.52 -3.90 9.86
N ASP A 204 18.86 -4.17 11.12
CA ASP A 204 17.90 -4.60 12.15
C ASP A 204 17.12 -3.39 12.71
N ILE A 205 16.31 -2.75 11.86
CA ILE A 205 15.47 -1.59 12.25
C ILE A 205 14.00 -1.96 12.48
N PHE A 206 13.58 -3.15 12.04
CA PHE A 206 12.19 -3.59 12.10
C PHE A 206 11.98 -4.59 13.24
N LYS A 207 10.99 -4.30 14.09
CA LYS A 207 10.60 -5.22 15.17
C LYS A 207 9.76 -6.40 14.68
N VAL A 208 8.99 -6.19 13.62
CA VAL A 208 8.17 -7.24 13.00
C VAL A 208 9.02 -8.01 11.98
N PRO A 209 9.07 -9.35 12.05
CA PRO A 209 9.81 -10.13 11.06
C PRO A 209 9.30 -9.90 9.64
N VAL A 210 10.23 -9.63 8.71
CA VAL A 210 9.95 -9.38 7.28
C VAL A 210 9.18 -10.54 6.62
N THR A 211 9.33 -11.76 7.13
CA THR A 211 8.63 -12.96 6.63
C THR A 211 7.15 -12.98 6.99
N ILE A 212 6.74 -12.24 8.02
CA ILE A 212 5.36 -12.14 8.50
C ILE A 212 4.71 -10.87 7.96
N TYR A 213 5.35 -9.71 8.13
CA TYR A 213 4.87 -8.44 7.60
C TYR A 213 6.05 -7.55 7.20
N PRO A 214 6.39 -7.48 5.90
CA PRO A 214 7.50 -6.66 5.43
C PRO A 214 7.15 -5.18 5.52
N MET A 215 7.91 -4.40 6.29
CA MET A 215 7.71 -2.94 6.36
C MET A 215 8.21 -2.25 5.10
N LEU A 216 9.35 -2.70 4.57
CA LEU A 216 9.81 -2.31 3.23
C LEU A 216 9.36 -3.36 2.22
N VAL A 217 8.68 -2.90 1.18
CA VAL A 217 8.21 -3.75 0.09
C VAL A 217 8.69 -3.22 -1.24
N TYR A 218 9.02 -4.13 -2.14
CA TYR A 218 9.25 -3.81 -3.54
C TYR A 218 7.93 -3.88 -4.28
N ASP A 219 7.45 -2.72 -4.73
CA ASP A 219 6.22 -2.58 -5.52
C ASP A 219 6.36 -1.34 -6.42
N TYR A 220 5.56 -1.21 -7.47
CA TYR A 220 5.66 -0.10 -8.42
C TYR A 220 7.07 0.09 -9.02
N PHE A 221 7.85 -0.99 -9.08
CA PHE A 221 9.27 -1.00 -9.45
C PHE A 221 10.19 -0.16 -8.54
N THR A 222 9.78 0.07 -7.29
CA THR A 222 10.51 0.87 -6.30
C THR A 222 10.38 0.29 -4.88
N ALA A 223 11.12 0.85 -3.94
CA ALA A 223 10.92 0.58 -2.52
C ALA A 223 9.77 1.43 -2.01
N CYS A 224 8.79 0.79 -1.38
CA CYS A 224 7.69 1.44 -0.68
C CYS A 224 7.77 1.05 0.79
N ILE A 225 7.20 1.87 1.68
CA ILE A 225 6.91 1.44 3.05
C ILE A 225 5.44 1.10 3.23
N ASN A 226 5.15 -0.02 3.88
CA ASN A 226 3.83 -0.29 4.39
C ASN A 226 3.55 0.63 5.59
N VAL A 227 2.40 1.28 5.57
CA VAL A 227 1.93 2.22 6.60
C VAL A 227 0.51 1.83 7.02
N PRO A 228 0.33 0.65 7.65
CA PRO A 228 -0.99 0.19 8.05
C PRO A 228 -1.60 1.15 9.06
N GLY A 229 -2.85 1.54 8.86
CA GLY A 229 -3.61 2.31 9.86
C GLY A 229 -3.10 3.71 10.15
N LEU A 230 -2.35 4.33 9.24
CA LEU A 230 -2.00 5.74 9.39
C LEU A 230 -3.16 6.62 8.91
N GLU A 231 -3.66 7.45 9.81
CA GLU A 231 -4.47 8.63 9.46
C GLU A 231 -3.59 9.69 8.78
N TYR A 232 -4.22 10.58 8.02
CA TYR A 232 -3.54 11.59 7.20
C TYR A 232 -2.45 12.37 7.96
N GLY A 233 -2.71 12.75 9.22
CA GLY A 233 -1.76 13.51 10.05
C GLY A 233 -0.43 12.79 10.31
N SER A 234 -0.40 11.46 10.26
CA SER A 234 0.80 10.64 10.50
C SER A 234 1.58 10.32 9.23
N LEU A 235 1.06 10.66 8.05
CA LEU A 235 1.73 10.38 6.77
C LEU A 235 2.99 11.24 6.57
N ALA A 236 2.97 12.49 7.04
CA ALA A 236 4.13 13.39 6.95
C ALA A 236 5.32 12.88 7.78
N GLU A 237 5.06 12.35 8.98
CA GLU A 237 6.08 11.71 9.81
C GLU A 237 6.67 10.48 9.09
N ALA A 238 5.79 9.65 8.49
CA ALA A 238 6.22 8.49 7.73
C ALA A 238 7.11 8.86 6.54
N ALA A 239 6.75 9.91 5.80
CA ALA A 239 7.55 10.44 4.71
C ALA A 239 8.91 10.97 5.19
N ALA A 240 8.94 11.75 6.27
CA ALA A 240 10.17 12.32 6.82
C ALA A 240 11.17 11.24 7.30
N VAL A 241 10.67 10.13 7.85
CA VAL A 241 11.51 8.99 8.23
C VAL A 241 11.92 8.16 7.02
N PHE A 242 11.02 7.99 6.04
CA PHE A 242 11.29 7.13 4.89
C PHE A 242 12.20 7.77 3.86
N GLU A 243 12.13 9.08 3.63
CA GLU A 243 12.90 9.78 2.60
C GLU A 243 14.42 9.55 2.66
N PRO A 244 15.12 9.82 3.77
CA PRO A 244 16.55 9.49 3.91
C PRO A 244 16.82 7.98 3.77
N LEU A 245 15.94 7.11 4.27
CA LEU A 245 16.07 5.67 4.09
C LEU A 245 15.95 5.27 2.61
N PHE A 246 15.02 5.86 1.88
CA PHE A 246 14.82 5.62 0.46
C PHE A 246 16.04 6.08 -0.35
N ILE A 247 16.58 7.27 -0.06
CA ILE A 247 17.79 7.78 -0.73
C ILE A 247 18.97 6.83 -0.52
N TYR A 248 19.14 6.31 0.70
CA TYR A 248 20.13 5.27 0.98
C TYR A 248 19.91 4.02 0.11
N LEU A 249 18.70 3.48 0.07
CA LEU A 249 18.37 2.31 -0.74
C LEU A 249 18.55 2.57 -2.25
N PHE A 250 18.21 3.78 -2.71
CA PHE A 250 18.33 4.20 -4.09
C PHE A 250 19.80 4.35 -4.51
N SER A 251 20.65 4.89 -3.63
CA SER A 251 22.08 5.10 -3.88
C SER A 251 22.84 3.82 -4.21
N ASP A 252 22.39 2.68 -3.67
CA ASP A 252 22.98 1.37 -3.95
C ASP A 252 22.78 0.95 -5.42
N VAL A 253 21.68 1.40 -6.04
CA VAL A 253 21.38 1.05 -7.44
C VAL A 253 21.82 2.14 -8.40
N SER A 254 21.63 3.42 -8.04
CA SER A 254 21.96 4.55 -8.90
C SER A 254 23.43 5.00 -8.83
N GLY A 255 24.14 4.57 -7.78
CA GLY A 255 25.46 5.07 -7.42
C GLY A 255 25.41 6.39 -6.64
N SER A 256 26.49 6.68 -5.91
CA SER A 256 26.62 7.86 -5.03
C SER A 256 26.69 9.20 -5.79
N GLY A 257 27.12 9.18 -7.06
CA GLY A 257 27.21 10.38 -7.90
C GLY A 257 25.90 10.80 -8.57
N HIS A 258 24.80 10.06 -8.35
CA HIS A 258 23.49 10.43 -8.91
C HIS A 258 22.99 11.74 -8.28
N SER A 259 22.41 12.64 -9.08
CA SER A 259 21.97 13.96 -8.62
C SER A 259 21.06 13.90 -7.39
N LEU A 260 20.05 13.04 -7.43
CA LEU A 260 19.14 12.82 -6.29
C LEU A 260 19.86 12.36 -5.02
N VAL A 261 20.89 11.54 -5.14
CA VAL A 261 21.65 11.03 -3.99
C VAL A 261 22.52 12.14 -3.40
N MET A 262 23.16 12.95 -4.25
CA MET A 262 23.96 14.10 -3.85
C MET A 262 23.10 15.15 -3.12
N GLU A 263 21.94 15.48 -3.69
CA GLU A 263 20.96 16.38 -3.04
C GLU A 263 20.47 15.82 -1.71
N GLY A 264 20.29 14.50 -1.62
CA GLY A 264 19.95 13.80 -0.38
C GLY A 264 21.03 13.86 0.69
N LEU A 265 22.31 13.73 0.32
CA LEU A 265 23.44 13.89 1.24
C LEU A 265 23.52 15.32 1.81
N GLU A 266 23.23 16.33 0.98
CA GLU A 266 23.19 17.74 1.40
C GLU A 266 21.96 18.05 2.26
N SER A 267 20.80 17.49 1.90
CA SER A 267 19.53 17.75 2.57
C SER A 267 19.35 16.97 3.87
N TRP A 268 20.01 15.83 4.02
CA TRP A 268 19.91 14.95 5.19
C TRP A 268 21.28 14.64 5.82
N PRO A 269 22.08 15.66 6.18
CA PRO A 269 23.42 15.46 6.69
C PRO A 269 23.43 14.73 8.03
N ASP A 270 22.35 14.79 8.82
CA ASP A 270 22.22 14.08 10.09
C ASP A 270 21.77 12.62 9.92
N CYS A 271 21.34 12.23 8.71
CA CYS A 271 20.86 10.88 8.42
C CYS A 271 21.84 10.08 7.58
N LEU A 272 22.50 10.74 6.62
CA LEU A 272 23.32 10.11 5.59
C LEU A 272 24.78 10.57 5.70
N VAL A 273 25.68 9.68 5.30
CA VAL A 273 27.11 10.00 5.16
C VAL A 273 27.66 9.31 3.92
N SER A 274 28.51 10.02 3.18
CA SER A 274 29.26 9.46 2.05
C SER A 274 30.65 9.02 2.52
N SER A 275 31.11 7.86 2.05
CA SER A 275 32.46 7.37 2.26
C SER A 275 32.94 6.61 1.02
N GLU A 276 34.19 6.13 1.00
CA GLU A 276 34.76 5.38 -0.14
C GLU A 276 33.91 4.16 -0.55
N GLY A 277 33.16 3.57 0.40
CA GLY A 277 32.28 2.43 0.16
C GLY A 277 30.86 2.77 -0.31
N GLY A 278 30.54 4.05 -0.55
CA GLY A 278 29.19 4.51 -0.92
C GLY A 278 28.49 5.33 0.16
N VAL A 279 27.17 5.36 0.11
CA VAL A 279 26.32 6.09 1.07
C VAL A 279 25.87 5.17 2.20
N PHE A 280 25.93 5.67 3.44
CA PHE A 280 25.56 4.90 4.62
C PHE A 280 24.59 5.69 5.51
N LEU A 281 23.71 4.95 6.21
CA LEU A 281 22.89 5.49 7.29
C LEU A 281 23.76 5.74 8.53
N LYS A 282 23.69 6.95 9.10
CA LYS A 282 24.36 7.28 10.38
C LYS A 282 23.77 6.48 11.55
N PRO A 283 24.58 6.12 12.57
CA PRO A 283 24.10 5.34 13.73
C PRO A 283 22.91 5.96 14.46
N GLU A 284 22.92 7.27 14.64
CA GLU A 284 21.86 8.03 15.32
C GLU A 284 20.54 7.91 14.53
N PHE A 285 20.62 8.02 13.22
CA PHE A 285 19.46 7.86 12.35
C PHE A 285 18.95 6.42 12.31
N LYS A 286 19.83 5.41 12.35
CA LYS A 286 19.41 4.00 12.53
C LYS A 286 18.63 3.81 13.83
N GLN A 287 19.00 4.50 14.91
CA GLN A 287 18.25 4.47 16.16
C GLN A 287 16.89 5.17 16.02
N ASN A 288 16.82 6.28 15.30
CA ASN A 288 15.55 6.95 14.99
C ASN A 288 14.62 6.04 14.18
N LEU A 289 15.14 5.33 13.18
CA LEU A 289 14.41 4.32 12.42
C LEU A 289 13.87 3.20 13.32
N LYS A 290 14.72 2.64 14.20
CA LYS A 290 14.30 1.64 15.20
C LYS A 290 13.16 2.16 16.08
N ASN A 291 13.29 3.37 16.60
CA ASN A 291 12.27 3.97 17.46
C ASN A 291 10.95 4.12 16.69
N TYR A 292 10.98 4.67 15.48
CA TYR A 292 9.80 4.81 14.63
C TYR A 292 9.15 3.46 14.31
N PHE A 293 9.90 2.46 13.85
CA PHE A 293 9.32 1.16 13.48
C PHE A 293 8.96 0.28 14.68
N SER A 294 9.46 0.59 15.88
CA SER A 294 9.11 -0.14 17.11
C SER A 294 7.64 0.00 17.51
N ARG A 295 6.95 1.03 17.00
CA ARG A 295 5.52 1.24 17.21
C ARG A 295 4.67 0.15 16.59
N TYR A 296 5.16 -0.55 15.55
CA TYR A 296 4.40 -1.62 14.92
C TYR A 296 4.71 -2.95 15.60
N LEU A 297 3.68 -3.56 16.18
CA LEU A 297 3.76 -4.84 16.87
C LEU A 297 2.75 -5.82 16.28
N LEU A 298 3.08 -7.11 16.37
CA LEU A 298 2.13 -8.17 16.10
C LEU A 298 1.71 -8.85 17.41
N PHE A 299 0.41 -8.88 17.63
CA PHE A 299 -0.21 -9.56 18.76
C PHE A 299 -0.99 -10.78 18.28
N THR A 300 -0.92 -11.87 19.04
CA THR A 300 -1.68 -13.10 18.79
C THR A 300 -1.99 -13.71 20.15
N ASP A 301 -3.27 -13.91 20.45
CA ASP A 301 -3.78 -14.70 21.57
C ASP A 301 -4.43 -16.01 21.06
N ASP A 302 -4.98 -16.82 21.97
CA ASP A 302 -5.58 -18.11 21.62
C ASP A 302 -6.76 -17.96 20.65
N ASP A 303 -7.60 -16.93 20.83
CA ASP A 303 -8.76 -16.67 19.97
C ASP A 303 -8.33 -16.28 18.54
N LEU A 304 -7.32 -15.41 18.43
CA LEU A 304 -6.75 -15.04 17.14
C LEU A 304 -6.04 -16.23 16.49
N LEU A 305 -5.33 -17.04 17.27
CA LEU A 305 -4.64 -18.23 16.75
C LEU A 305 -5.63 -19.26 16.19
N LEU A 306 -6.77 -19.48 16.86
CA LEU A 306 -7.85 -20.34 16.35
C LEU A 306 -8.46 -19.83 15.04
N ARG A 307 -8.48 -18.50 14.84
CA ARG A 307 -8.93 -17.86 13.59
C ARG A 307 -7.84 -17.79 12.52
N GLY A 308 -6.59 -18.14 12.85
CA GLY A 308 -5.43 -17.97 11.98
C GLY A 308 -4.96 -16.52 11.85
N TRP A 309 -5.33 -15.65 12.79
CA TRP A 309 -5.15 -14.20 12.70
C TRP A 309 -4.00 -13.67 13.53
N LYS A 310 -3.49 -12.50 13.13
CA LYS A 310 -2.56 -11.69 13.92
C LYS A 310 -3.05 -10.25 13.94
N LYS A 311 -3.08 -9.59 15.10
CA LYS A 311 -3.45 -8.18 15.20
C LYS A 311 -2.21 -7.30 15.03
N ILE A 312 -2.30 -6.28 14.18
CA ILE A 312 -1.32 -5.18 14.14
C ILE A 312 -1.69 -4.20 15.26
N VAL A 313 -0.75 -3.97 16.17
CA VAL A 313 -0.89 -3.06 17.30
C VAL A 313 0.10 -1.91 17.14
N PHE A 314 -0.37 -0.70 17.44
CA PHE A 314 0.44 0.52 17.45
C PHE A 314 0.79 0.86 18.90
N GLY A 315 2.09 0.90 19.20
CA GLY A 315 2.65 1.22 20.53
C GLY A 315 3.21 2.63 20.62
#